data_AF-A0A544ZQ03-F1
#
_entry.id   AF-A0A544ZQ03-F1
#
_cell.length_a   1.000
_cell.length_b   1.000
_cell.length_c   1.000
_cell.angle_alpha   90.00
_cell.angle_beta   90.00
_cell.angle_gamma   90.00
#
_symmetry.space_group_name_H-M   'P 1'
#
loop_
_entity.id
_entity.type
_entity.pdbx_description
1 polymer ?
#
loop_
_entity_poly.entity_id
_entity_poly.type
_entity_poly.pdbx_seq_one_letter_code
_entity_poly.pdbx_strand_id
1 'polypeptide(L)'
;MIRFRFTLTPLGRVAPWGHEDRSLHWFGLTDGWYWIELADHELLRYSPDPLRRTDPTPQRPYVDYFLARLWEDLIEMTPAVLEPVPADLLDFVAGDPGVWRSVDSDAASTAAVWWDGHTLDLGYLRQPPRIRAWRTVSDDLDVVTVTWRHDDDGDIRFTAPPSGRVVISCELFLAAVRRFDHELMTAMERRIRALERSGPPNGVHLDLKQLRAEHAERMTWLARGLRRVPRTDWTAVRAGAMELRQGLTVRE
;
A
#
# COMPACT_ATOMS: atom_id res chain seq x y z
N MET A 1 7.60 13.70 7.86
CA MET A 1 6.27 13.90 7.24
C MET A 1 5.95 12.69 6.37
N ILE A 2 4.71 12.25 6.25
CA ILE A 2 4.29 11.21 5.30
C ILE A 2 3.17 11.75 4.40
N ARG A 3 3.22 11.44 3.10
CA ARG A 3 2.15 11.72 2.12
C ARG A 3 2.13 10.66 1.03
N PHE A 4 0.94 10.15 0.71
CA PHE A 4 0.70 9.36 -0.50
C PHE A 4 0.33 10.30 -1.63
N ARG A 5 1.08 10.26 -2.72
CA ARG A 5 0.99 11.23 -3.81
C ARG A 5 0.59 10.51 -5.09
N PHE A 6 -0.22 11.15 -5.90
CA PHE A 6 -0.68 10.55 -7.14
C PHE A 6 -0.99 11.57 -8.23
N THR A 7 -1.10 11.06 -9.46
CA THR A 7 -1.70 11.75 -10.59
C THR A 7 -2.47 10.72 -11.41
N LEU A 8 -3.76 10.94 -11.64
CA LEU A 8 -4.54 10.05 -12.49
C LEU A 8 -4.28 10.31 -13.97
N THR A 9 -4.20 9.25 -14.78
CA THR A 9 -4.14 9.30 -16.25
C THR A 9 -5.29 10.13 -16.79
N PRO A 10 -5.07 11.16 -17.64
CA PRO A 10 -6.15 12.00 -18.15
C PRO A 10 -7.33 11.16 -18.65
N LEU A 11 -8.57 11.55 -18.32
CA LEU A 11 -9.75 10.70 -18.52
C LEU A 11 -9.89 10.17 -19.96
N GLY A 12 -9.60 11.00 -20.97
CA GLY A 12 -9.65 10.59 -22.38
C GLY A 12 -8.51 9.67 -22.84
N ARG A 13 -7.54 9.36 -21.97
CA ARG A 13 -6.42 8.43 -22.20
C ARG A 13 -6.53 7.15 -21.37
N VAL A 14 -7.54 7.03 -20.49
CA VAL A 14 -7.78 5.80 -19.74
C VAL A 14 -8.17 4.71 -20.72
N ALA A 15 -7.40 3.61 -20.71
CA ALA A 15 -7.70 2.47 -21.56
C ALA A 15 -8.94 1.72 -21.02
N PRO A 16 -9.96 1.47 -21.85
CA PRO A 16 -11.02 0.55 -21.49
C PRO A 16 -10.49 -0.89 -21.49
N TRP A 17 -11.16 -1.73 -20.72
CA TRP A 17 -10.85 -3.13 -20.53
C TRP A 17 -11.56 -3.98 -21.56
N GLY A 18 -10.95 -5.12 -21.93
CA GLY A 18 -11.46 -6.00 -22.98
C GLY A 18 -11.01 -5.57 -24.38
N HIS A 19 -10.93 -6.54 -25.28
CA HIS A 19 -10.57 -6.31 -26.69
C HIS A 19 -11.80 -5.97 -27.54
N GLU A 20 -12.77 -6.87 -27.61
CA GLU A 20 -14.00 -6.70 -28.39
C GLU A 20 -15.09 -6.01 -27.55
N ASP A 21 -15.35 -6.50 -26.33
CA ASP A 21 -16.29 -5.91 -25.38
C ASP A 21 -15.61 -4.86 -24.49
N ARG A 22 -15.26 -3.73 -25.10
CA ARG A 22 -14.56 -2.64 -24.41
C ARG A 22 -15.44 -2.05 -23.31
N SER A 23 -14.96 -2.05 -22.07
CA SER A 23 -15.70 -1.53 -20.91
C SER A 23 -14.85 -0.65 -20.01
N LEU A 24 -15.49 0.28 -19.32
CA LEU A 24 -14.90 1.02 -18.20
C LEU A 24 -15.65 0.68 -16.92
N HIS A 25 -14.94 0.73 -15.81
CA HIS A 25 -15.46 0.50 -14.46
C HIS A 25 -14.61 1.30 -13.46
N TRP A 26 -15.02 1.34 -12.19
CA TRP A 26 -14.42 2.23 -11.20
C TRP A 26 -12.91 2.00 -11.05
N PHE A 27 -12.47 0.75 -10.91
CA PHE A 27 -11.06 0.38 -10.79
C PHE A 27 -10.23 0.90 -11.99
N GLY A 28 -10.65 0.62 -13.23
CA GLY A 28 -9.96 1.10 -14.43
C GLY A 28 -9.84 2.63 -14.51
N LEU A 29 -10.80 3.38 -13.97
CA LEU A 29 -10.76 4.84 -13.94
C LEU A 29 -9.74 5.43 -12.95
N THR A 30 -9.20 4.60 -12.06
CA THR A 30 -8.11 4.95 -11.14
C THR A 30 -6.71 4.79 -11.74
N ASP A 31 -6.61 4.48 -13.03
CA ASP A 31 -5.35 4.44 -13.77
C ASP A 31 -4.52 5.72 -13.57
N GLY A 32 -3.22 5.59 -13.32
CA GLY A 32 -2.33 6.71 -13.08
C GLY A 32 -1.00 6.37 -12.41
N TRP A 33 -0.35 7.40 -11.90
CA TRP A 33 0.97 7.32 -11.26
C TRP A 33 0.92 7.63 -9.78
N TYR A 34 1.77 6.99 -8.98
CA TYR A 34 1.86 7.27 -7.55
C TYR A 34 3.23 7.01 -6.91
N TRP A 35 3.44 7.64 -5.76
CA TRP A 35 4.63 7.52 -4.92
C TRP A 35 4.30 7.89 -3.46
N ILE A 36 5.25 7.63 -2.56
CA ILE A 36 5.10 7.96 -1.14
C ILE A 36 6.23 8.90 -0.72
N GLU A 37 5.89 10.12 -0.34
CA GLU A 37 6.81 11.03 0.34
C GLU A 37 6.89 10.61 1.81
N LEU A 38 8.07 10.21 2.28
CA LEU A 38 8.33 9.78 3.65
C LEU A 38 9.61 10.41 4.17
N ALA A 39 9.47 11.41 5.05
CA ALA A 39 10.53 12.30 5.48
C ALA A 39 11.25 12.94 4.28
N ASP A 40 12.53 12.65 4.09
CA ASP A 40 13.39 13.08 2.99
C ASP A 40 13.50 12.05 1.86
N HIS A 41 12.65 11.01 1.87
CA HIS A 41 12.63 9.95 0.87
C HIS A 41 11.37 9.97 0.01
N GLU A 42 11.52 9.57 -1.25
CA GLU A 42 10.41 9.25 -2.15
C GLU A 42 10.42 7.75 -2.42
N LEU A 43 9.58 7.00 -1.71
CA LEU A 43 9.39 5.58 -1.98
C LEU A 43 8.57 5.41 -3.26
N LEU A 44 8.80 4.31 -3.97
CA LEU A 44 8.13 3.97 -5.24
C LEU A 44 8.43 4.94 -6.40
N ARG A 45 9.49 5.75 -6.26
CA ARG A 45 10.08 6.48 -7.38
C ARG A 45 11.21 5.67 -8.00
N TYR A 46 11.08 5.35 -9.28
CA TYR A 46 12.10 4.66 -10.05
C TYR A 46 13.31 5.57 -10.30
N SER A 47 14.50 5.00 -10.19
CA SER A 47 15.74 5.65 -10.60
C SER A 47 15.75 5.81 -12.13
N PRO A 48 16.29 6.93 -12.66
CA PRO A 48 16.43 7.09 -14.10
C PRO A 48 17.31 5.97 -14.65
N ASP A 49 16.77 5.16 -15.56
CA ASP A 49 17.56 4.17 -16.28
C ASP A 49 18.07 4.79 -17.59
N PRO A 50 19.40 4.90 -17.81
CA PRO A 50 19.96 5.32 -19.08
C PRO A 50 19.55 4.42 -20.26
N LEU A 51 19.27 3.13 -20.01
CA LEU A 51 19.02 2.10 -21.04
C LEU A 51 17.57 2.04 -21.53
N ARG A 52 16.60 2.50 -20.73
CA ARG A 52 15.16 2.59 -21.09
C ARG A 52 14.76 3.83 -21.91
N ARG A 53 15.71 4.70 -22.26
CA ARG A 53 15.46 5.92 -23.08
C ARG A 53 15.10 5.66 -24.55
N THR A 54 14.82 4.42 -24.94
CA THR A 54 14.40 4.07 -26.30
C THR A 54 12.93 4.38 -26.58
N ASP A 55 12.10 4.58 -25.54
CA ASP A 55 10.74 5.09 -25.71
C ASP A 55 10.76 6.64 -25.75
N PRO A 56 10.32 7.28 -26.86
CA PRO A 56 10.29 8.73 -26.99
C PRO A 56 9.25 9.41 -26.09
N THR A 57 8.38 8.66 -25.41
CA THR A 57 7.45 9.23 -24.43
C THR A 57 8.13 9.40 -23.07
N PRO A 58 8.10 10.60 -22.46
CA PRO A 58 8.64 10.79 -21.11
C PRO A 58 7.78 10.03 -20.11
N GLN A 59 8.18 8.80 -19.79
CA GLN A 59 7.58 8.03 -18.72
C GLN A 59 7.86 8.74 -17.40
N ARG A 60 6.83 8.94 -16.58
CA ARG A 60 7.02 9.51 -15.24
C ARG A 60 7.85 8.52 -14.41
N PRO A 61 8.76 8.99 -13.53
CA PRO A 61 9.63 8.12 -12.76
C PRO A 61 8.91 7.47 -11.58
N TYR A 62 7.62 7.18 -11.70
CA TYR A 62 6.76 6.71 -10.61
C TYR A 62 6.08 5.42 -11.02
N VAL A 63 5.58 4.66 -10.04
CA VAL A 63 4.73 3.50 -10.30
C VAL A 63 3.54 3.94 -11.15
N ASP A 64 3.33 3.24 -12.26
CA ASP A 64 2.26 3.45 -13.24
C ASP A 64 1.30 2.26 -13.13
N TYR A 65 0.27 2.41 -12.31
CA TYR A 65 -0.68 1.35 -11.99
C TYR A 65 -1.97 1.92 -11.39
N PHE A 66 -3.02 1.11 -11.33
CA PHE A 66 -4.31 1.49 -10.75
C PHE A 66 -4.19 1.90 -9.28
N LEU A 67 -4.51 3.17 -8.98
CA LEU A 67 -4.47 3.74 -7.63
C LEU A 67 -5.40 3.02 -6.65
N ALA A 68 -6.44 2.35 -7.15
CA ALA A 68 -7.32 1.52 -6.36
C ALA A 68 -6.55 0.48 -5.53
N ARG A 69 -5.49 -0.15 -6.06
CA ARG A 69 -4.72 -1.15 -5.29
C ARG A 69 -4.06 -0.53 -4.08
N LEU A 70 -3.22 0.49 -4.28
CA LEU A 70 -2.56 1.21 -3.17
C LEU A 70 -3.58 1.67 -2.11
N TRP A 71 -4.74 2.20 -2.54
CA TRP A 71 -5.79 2.65 -1.63
C TRP A 71 -6.46 1.50 -0.85
N GLU A 72 -6.77 0.38 -1.51
CA GLU A 72 -7.30 -0.84 -0.89
C GLU A 72 -6.32 -1.38 0.15
N ASP A 73 -5.05 -1.55 -0.24
CA ASP A 73 -4.00 -2.11 0.60
C ASP A 73 -3.74 -1.22 1.83
N LEU A 74 -3.77 0.10 1.67
CA LEU A 74 -3.65 1.04 2.80
C LEU A 74 -4.83 0.94 3.76
N ILE A 75 -6.06 0.83 3.26
CA ILE A 75 -7.25 0.67 4.11
C ILE A 75 -7.18 -0.65 4.88
N GLU A 76 -6.75 -1.72 4.23
CA GLU A 76 -6.63 -3.04 4.83
C GLU A 76 -5.53 -3.10 5.90
N MET A 77 -4.36 -2.54 5.61
CA MET A 77 -3.21 -2.50 6.52
C MET A 77 -3.43 -1.59 7.73
N THR A 78 -4.16 -0.47 7.57
CA THR A 78 -4.26 0.59 8.59
C THR A 78 -4.73 0.10 9.97
N PRO A 79 -5.79 -0.71 10.11
CA PRO A 79 -6.22 -1.21 11.41
C PRO A 79 -5.14 -1.99 12.17
N ALA A 80 -4.37 -2.83 11.47
CA ALA A 80 -3.27 -3.57 12.07
C ALA A 80 -2.16 -2.61 12.54
N VAL A 81 -1.78 -1.65 11.69
CA VAL A 81 -0.77 -0.63 12.04
C VAL A 81 -1.18 0.19 13.27
N LEU A 82 -2.47 0.48 13.44
CA LEU A 82 -2.97 1.28 14.56
C LEU A 82 -3.06 0.50 15.88
N GLU A 83 -3.06 -0.83 15.85
CA GLU A 83 -2.96 -1.65 17.06
C GLU A 83 -1.54 -1.53 17.64
N PRO A 84 -1.38 -1.07 18.89
CA PRO A 84 -0.05 -0.98 19.49
C PRO A 84 0.61 -2.35 19.59
N VAL A 85 1.83 -2.47 19.06
CA VAL A 85 2.61 -3.70 19.14
C VAL A 85 3.24 -3.82 20.53
N PRO A 86 3.06 -4.96 21.24
CA PRO A 86 3.74 -5.23 22.50
C PRO A 86 5.27 -5.11 22.38
N ALA A 87 5.92 -4.56 23.41
CA ALA A 87 7.36 -4.31 23.40
C ALA A 87 8.21 -5.55 23.08
N ASP A 88 7.78 -6.72 23.54
CA ASP A 88 8.47 -8.00 23.34
C ASP A 88 8.35 -8.55 21.90
N LEU A 89 7.46 -7.98 21.08
CA LEU A 89 7.26 -8.34 19.68
C LEU A 89 7.89 -7.34 18.70
N LEU A 90 8.51 -6.26 19.17
CA LEU A 90 9.08 -5.22 18.31
C LEU A 90 10.16 -5.76 17.37
N ASP A 91 11.02 -6.64 17.86
CA ASP A 91 12.04 -7.29 17.02
C ASP A 91 11.43 -8.23 15.98
N PHE A 92 10.30 -8.87 16.29
CA PHE A 92 9.62 -9.77 15.37
C PHE A 92 8.95 -8.99 14.23
N VAL A 93 8.19 -7.95 14.56
CA VAL A 93 7.55 -7.10 13.53
C VAL A 93 8.57 -6.33 12.70
N ALA A 94 9.72 -5.94 13.26
CA ALA A 94 10.79 -5.28 12.51
C ALA A 94 11.63 -6.26 11.66
N GLY A 95 11.58 -7.56 11.95
CA GLY A 95 12.41 -8.59 11.34
C GLY A 95 12.14 -8.83 9.85
N ASP A 96 13.11 -9.47 9.18
CA ASP A 96 12.95 -9.99 7.81
C ASP A 96 12.30 -11.38 7.86
N PRO A 97 11.22 -11.68 7.11
CA PRO A 97 10.61 -13.00 7.16
C PRO A 97 11.50 -14.06 6.47
N GLY A 98 12.47 -13.65 5.65
CA GLY A 98 13.42 -14.55 4.98
C GLY A 98 14.38 -15.26 5.94
N VAL A 99 14.45 -14.84 7.21
CA VAL A 99 15.22 -15.55 8.25
C VAL A 99 14.36 -16.50 9.08
N TRP A 100 13.04 -16.53 8.84
CA TRP A 100 12.14 -17.44 9.55
C TRP A 100 12.39 -18.88 9.17
N ARG A 101 12.20 -19.77 10.14
CA ARG A 101 12.16 -21.20 9.87
C ARG A 101 10.89 -21.57 9.12
N SER A 102 11.01 -22.56 8.23
CA SER A 102 9.85 -23.27 7.71
C SER A 102 9.30 -24.16 8.82
N VAL A 103 8.26 -23.67 9.51
CA VAL A 103 7.54 -24.39 10.57
C VAL A 103 6.08 -24.49 10.14
N ASP A 104 5.57 -25.71 10.08
CA ASP A 104 4.17 -25.98 9.78
C ASP A 104 3.40 -26.13 11.10
N SER A 105 2.89 -25.02 11.62
CA SER A 105 2.05 -24.97 12.83
C SER A 105 1.03 -23.84 12.76
N ASP A 106 -0.07 -24.00 13.48
CA ASP A 106 -1.11 -22.97 13.59
C ASP A 106 -0.57 -21.68 14.23
N ALA A 107 0.33 -21.81 15.22
CA ALA A 107 0.96 -20.68 15.88
C ALA A 107 1.87 -19.91 14.93
N ALA A 108 2.75 -20.61 14.21
CA ALA A 108 3.64 -20.01 13.20
C ALA A 108 2.82 -19.32 12.09
N SER A 109 1.77 -19.97 11.59
CA SER A 109 0.85 -19.39 10.61
C SER A 109 0.16 -18.13 11.14
N THR A 110 -0.30 -18.16 12.39
CA THR A 110 -0.93 -17.01 13.06
C THR A 110 0.03 -15.82 13.15
N ALA A 111 1.28 -16.06 13.57
CA ALA A 111 2.29 -15.02 13.66
C ALA A 111 2.70 -14.46 12.29
N ALA A 112 2.82 -15.32 11.26
CA ALA A 112 3.12 -14.91 9.90
C ALA A 112 2.00 -14.04 9.30
N VAL A 113 0.74 -14.45 9.47
CA VAL A 113 -0.43 -13.66 9.01
C VAL A 113 -0.53 -12.32 9.74
N TRP A 114 -0.34 -12.30 11.06
CA TRP A 114 -0.33 -11.06 11.83
C TRP A 114 0.77 -10.11 11.35
N TRP A 115 1.96 -10.65 11.10
CA TRP A 115 3.10 -9.88 10.61
C TRP A 115 2.84 -9.34 9.19
N ASP A 116 2.20 -10.13 8.32
CA ASP A 116 1.87 -9.72 6.96
C ASP A 116 0.86 -8.57 6.93
N GLY A 117 -0.07 -8.55 7.89
CA GLY A 117 -1.01 -7.44 8.08
C GLY A 117 -0.37 -6.07 8.36
N HIS A 118 0.93 -6.02 8.66
CA HIS A 118 1.68 -4.78 8.83
C HIS A 118 2.41 -4.33 7.56
N THR A 119 2.37 -5.14 6.50
CA THR A 119 3.06 -4.94 5.23
C THR A 119 2.10 -4.40 4.18
N LEU A 120 2.54 -3.43 3.40
CA LEU A 120 1.79 -2.94 2.25
C LEU A 120 1.89 -3.95 1.11
N ASP A 121 0.76 -4.54 0.70
CA ASP A 121 0.74 -5.45 -0.45
C ASP A 121 1.08 -4.67 -1.72
N LEU A 122 2.19 -5.04 -2.36
CA LEU A 122 2.64 -4.48 -3.62
C LEU A 122 2.91 -5.60 -4.64
N GLY A 123 2.33 -6.79 -4.43
CA GLY A 123 2.58 -7.99 -5.25
C GLY A 123 2.16 -7.86 -6.72
N TYR A 124 1.38 -6.82 -7.05
CA TYR A 124 1.02 -6.45 -8.42
C TYR A 124 2.11 -5.64 -9.14
N LEU A 125 3.19 -5.25 -8.45
CA LEU A 125 4.37 -4.63 -9.05
C LEU A 125 5.45 -5.67 -9.31
N ARG A 126 6.26 -5.42 -10.34
CA ARG A 126 7.50 -6.18 -10.55
C ARG A 126 8.53 -5.70 -9.52
N GLN A 127 9.16 -6.63 -8.78
CA GLN A 127 10.17 -6.34 -7.75
C GLN A 127 9.76 -5.24 -6.75
N PRO A 128 8.63 -5.40 -6.04
CA PRO A 128 8.16 -4.37 -5.13
C PRO A 128 9.10 -4.19 -3.93
N PRO A 129 9.27 -2.97 -3.41
CA PRO A 129 9.85 -2.81 -2.08
C PRO A 129 8.89 -3.43 -1.06
N ARG A 130 9.45 -4.06 -0.03
CA ARG A 130 8.69 -4.43 1.17
C ARG A 130 8.59 -3.20 2.06
N ILE A 131 7.40 -2.60 2.14
CA ILE A 131 7.11 -1.47 3.03
C ILE A 131 6.28 -1.97 4.19
N ARG A 132 6.70 -1.69 5.43
CA ARG A 132 6.00 -2.09 6.64
C ARG A 132 5.76 -0.91 7.55
N ALA A 133 4.68 -0.95 8.31
CA ALA A 133 4.42 0.02 9.37
C ALA A 133 3.91 -0.66 10.64
N TRP A 134 4.23 -0.13 11.82
CA TRP A 134 3.66 -0.58 13.09
C TRP A 134 3.69 0.54 14.13
N ARG A 135 2.73 0.52 15.07
CA ARG A 135 2.62 1.51 16.14
C ARG A 135 3.28 1.03 17.43
N THR A 136 3.94 1.95 18.11
CA THR A 136 4.48 1.78 19.47
C THR A 136 3.90 2.88 20.35
N VAL A 137 3.40 2.49 21.53
CA VAL A 137 2.85 3.41 22.52
C VAL A 137 3.59 3.24 23.85
N SER A 138 4.00 4.35 24.46
CA SER A 138 4.44 4.45 25.85
C SER A 138 3.90 5.75 26.46
N ASP A 139 4.18 6.02 27.74
CA ASP A 139 3.56 7.13 28.49
C ASP A 139 3.57 8.49 27.75
N ASP A 140 4.69 8.82 27.08
CA ASP A 140 4.86 10.08 26.35
C ASP A 140 5.04 9.90 24.82
N LEU A 141 4.81 8.70 24.29
CA LEU A 141 5.11 8.37 22.90
C LEU A 141 3.95 7.64 22.23
N ASP A 142 3.50 8.16 21.09
CA ASP A 142 2.55 7.47 20.21
C ASP A 142 2.99 7.63 18.76
N VAL A 143 3.76 6.65 18.28
CA VAL A 143 4.45 6.72 17.00
C VAL A 143 4.19 5.50 16.14
N VAL A 144 4.25 5.73 14.83
CA VAL A 144 4.31 4.69 13.81
C VAL A 144 5.74 4.65 13.26
N THR A 145 6.37 3.49 13.34
CA THR A 145 7.61 3.20 12.60
C THR A 145 7.22 2.71 11.22
N VAL A 146 7.79 3.30 10.18
CA VAL A 146 7.68 2.83 8.79
C VAL A 146 9.07 2.39 8.32
N THR A 147 9.17 1.17 7.80
CA THR A 147 10.40 0.65 7.19
C THR A 147 10.18 0.31 5.74
N TRP A 148 11.27 0.30 4.97
CA TRP A 148 11.27 -0.26 3.62
C TRP A 148 12.54 -1.06 3.38
N ARG A 149 12.44 -2.03 2.47
CA ARG A 149 13.56 -2.74 1.86
C ARG A 149 13.25 -3.05 0.41
N HIS A 150 14.20 -2.86 -0.49
CA HIS A 150 14.18 -3.35 -1.86
C HIS A 150 15.54 -3.90 -2.24
N ASP A 151 15.53 -4.83 -3.19
CA ASP A 151 16.73 -5.42 -3.76
C ASP A 151 16.96 -4.79 -5.14
N ASP A 152 18.23 -4.59 -5.53
CA ASP A 152 18.60 -4.16 -6.89
C ASP A 152 18.93 -5.41 -7.71
N ASP A 153 17.98 -5.82 -8.55
CA ASP A 153 18.17 -6.94 -9.48
C ASP A 153 18.78 -6.51 -10.82
N GLY A 154 19.15 -5.23 -10.96
CA GLY A 154 19.65 -4.63 -12.19
C GLY A 154 18.55 -4.13 -13.14
N ASP A 155 17.29 -4.52 -12.92
CA ASP A 155 16.17 -4.34 -13.84
C ASP A 155 15.17 -3.28 -13.34
N ILE A 156 14.92 -3.24 -12.03
CA ILE A 156 14.15 -2.20 -11.35
C ILE A 156 14.99 -1.60 -10.25
N ARG A 157 15.11 -0.27 -10.27
CA ARG A 157 15.81 0.49 -9.24
C ARG A 157 14.92 1.58 -8.71
N PHE A 158 14.90 1.73 -7.38
CA PHE A 158 14.26 2.85 -6.72
C PHE A 158 15.30 3.92 -6.33
N THR A 159 14.86 5.17 -6.26
CA THR A 159 15.71 6.29 -5.84
C THR A 159 15.96 6.31 -4.33
N ALA A 160 15.02 5.79 -3.54
CA ALA A 160 15.20 5.62 -2.10
C ALA A 160 16.32 4.61 -1.79
N PRO A 161 17.05 4.75 -0.67
CA PRO A 161 18.06 3.79 -0.25
C PRO A 161 17.51 2.34 -0.20
N PRO A 162 18.34 1.30 -0.41
CA PRO A 162 17.91 -0.12 -0.43
C PRO A 162 17.14 -0.54 0.81
N SER A 163 17.40 0.08 1.95
CA SER A 163 16.53 -0.03 3.12
C SER A 163 16.56 1.26 3.93
N GLY A 164 15.53 1.44 4.76
CA GLY A 164 15.51 2.53 5.72
C GLY A 164 14.35 2.46 6.68
N ARG A 165 14.32 3.43 7.58
CA ARG A 165 13.38 3.52 8.69
C ARG A 165 13.09 4.97 8.99
N VAL A 166 11.81 5.29 9.15
CA VAL A 166 11.33 6.59 9.61
C VAL A 166 10.34 6.38 10.74
N VAL A 167 10.39 7.25 11.74
CA VAL A 167 9.42 7.29 12.84
C VAL A 167 8.60 8.59 12.72
N ILE A 168 7.29 8.47 12.76
CA ILE A 168 6.33 9.59 12.70
C ILE A 168 5.29 9.43 13.80
N SER A 169 4.59 10.51 14.17
CA SER A 169 3.46 10.35 15.10
C SER A 169 2.34 9.52 14.47
N CYS A 170 1.61 8.78 15.30
CA CYS A 170 0.41 8.05 14.86
C CYS A 170 -0.63 8.99 14.23
N GLU A 171 -0.77 10.20 14.78
CA GLU A 171 -1.62 11.25 14.22
C GLU A 171 -1.24 11.61 12.78
N LEU A 172 0.06 11.80 12.49
CA LEU A 172 0.52 12.15 11.15
C LEU A 172 0.31 11.01 10.15
N PHE A 173 0.52 9.76 10.58
CA PHE A 173 0.21 8.59 9.75
C PHE A 173 -1.28 8.54 9.38
N LEU A 174 -2.16 8.61 10.37
CA LEU A 174 -3.60 8.56 10.16
C LEU A 174 -4.11 9.74 9.33
N ALA A 175 -3.57 10.94 9.55
CA ALA A 175 -3.88 12.12 8.75
C ALA A 175 -3.48 11.94 7.28
N ALA A 176 -2.36 11.28 6.98
CA ALA A 176 -1.95 11.01 5.61
C ALA A 176 -2.83 9.98 4.91
N VAL A 177 -3.24 8.90 5.60
CA VAL A 177 -4.19 7.91 5.06
C VAL A 177 -5.54 8.56 4.75
N ARG A 178 -6.09 9.35 5.70
CA ARG A 178 -7.35 10.10 5.50
C ARG A 178 -7.27 11.09 4.36
N ARG A 179 -6.14 11.80 4.24
CA ARG A 179 -5.92 12.74 3.13
C ARG A 179 -5.93 12.01 1.79
N PHE A 180 -5.20 10.90 1.68
CA PHE A 180 -5.12 10.14 0.45
C PHE A 180 -6.49 9.62 0.01
N ASP A 181 -7.24 9.00 0.93
CA ASP A 181 -8.62 8.56 0.70
C ASP A 181 -9.50 9.71 0.19
N HIS A 182 -9.52 10.84 0.90
CA HIS A 182 -10.31 12.00 0.51
C HIS A 182 -9.93 12.56 -0.87
N GLU A 183 -8.63 12.68 -1.15
CA GLU A 183 -8.13 13.20 -2.43
C GLU A 183 -8.48 12.26 -3.58
N LEU A 184 -8.30 10.94 -3.42
CA LEU A 184 -8.66 9.96 -4.43
C LEU A 184 -10.18 9.93 -4.68
N MET A 185 -10.99 9.87 -3.62
CA MET A 185 -12.45 9.88 -3.75
C MET A 185 -12.94 11.17 -4.42
N THR A 186 -12.37 12.32 -4.07
CA THR A 186 -12.70 13.60 -4.71
C THR A 186 -12.32 13.61 -6.20
N ALA A 187 -11.16 13.07 -6.55
CA ALA A 187 -10.73 12.96 -7.94
C ALA A 187 -11.64 12.03 -8.75
N MET A 188 -12.06 10.91 -8.16
CA MET A 188 -12.99 9.97 -8.75
C MET A 188 -14.39 10.56 -8.92
N GLU A 189 -14.92 11.28 -7.93
CA GLU A 189 -16.19 11.99 -8.03
C GLU A 189 -16.22 12.94 -9.23
N ARG A 190 -15.13 13.68 -9.45
CA ARG A 190 -14.99 14.58 -10.61
C ARG A 190 -15.01 13.83 -11.94
N ARG A 191 -14.36 12.66 -12.02
CA ARG A 191 -14.37 11.82 -13.24
C ARG A 191 -15.76 11.29 -13.53
N ILE A 192 -16.44 10.76 -12.52
CA ILE A 192 -17.79 10.21 -12.67
C ILE A 192 -18.75 11.30 -13.13
N ARG A 193 -18.71 12.50 -12.53
CA ARG A 193 -19.49 13.66 -13.01
C ARG A 193 -19.15 14.12 -14.42
N ALA A 194 -17.91 13.91 -14.88
CA ALA A 194 -17.55 14.21 -16.26
C ALA A 194 -18.21 13.19 -17.20
N LEU A 195 -18.10 11.89 -16.90
CA LEU A 195 -18.69 10.80 -17.67
C LEU A 195 -20.23 10.85 -17.69
N GLU A 196 -20.88 11.25 -16.59
CA GLU A 196 -22.33 11.46 -16.56
C GLU A 196 -22.79 12.58 -17.50
N ARG A 197 -21.95 13.60 -17.72
CA ARG A 197 -22.26 14.71 -18.63
C ARG A 197 -21.92 14.40 -20.09
N SER A 198 -20.80 13.73 -20.34
CA SER A 198 -20.32 13.46 -21.69
C SER A 198 -20.80 12.12 -22.26
N GLY A 199 -21.28 11.21 -21.41
CA GLY A 199 -21.36 9.79 -21.74
C GLY A 199 -19.99 9.11 -21.72
N PRO A 200 -19.95 7.78 -21.84
CA PRO A 200 -18.71 7.04 -22.04
C PRO A 200 -18.08 7.34 -23.40
N PRO A 201 -16.77 7.05 -23.58
CA PRO A 201 -16.14 7.10 -24.90
C PRO A 201 -16.89 6.24 -25.93
N ASN A 202 -16.82 6.64 -27.21
CA ASN A 202 -17.47 5.90 -28.30
C ASN A 202 -17.00 4.44 -28.34
N GLY A 203 -17.95 3.51 -28.43
CA GLY A 203 -17.68 2.07 -28.47
C GLY A 203 -17.16 1.49 -27.15
N VAL A 204 -17.33 2.21 -26.02
CA VAL A 204 -16.98 1.73 -24.68
C VAL A 204 -18.26 1.62 -23.85
N HIS A 205 -18.50 0.42 -23.32
CA HIS A 205 -19.57 0.19 -22.37
C HIS A 205 -19.23 0.77 -20.99
N LEU A 206 -20.21 1.44 -20.37
CA LEU A 206 -20.10 1.94 -19.01
C LEU A 206 -21.48 1.98 -18.36
N ASP A 207 -21.69 1.18 -17.32
CA ASP A 207 -22.86 1.33 -16.47
C ASP A 207 -22.63 2.48 -15.48
N LEU A 208 -23.13 3.67 -15.82
CA LEU A 208 -23.02 4.86 -14.98
C LEU A 208 -23.74 4.71 -13.63
N LYS A 209 -24.83 3.93 -13.58
CA LYS A 209 -25.58 3.71 -12.33
C LYS A 209 -24.78 2.83 -11.39
N GLN A 210 -24.22 1.73 -11.90
CA GLN A 210 -23.33 0.86 -11.15
C GLN A 210 -22.08 1.62 -10.71
N LEU A 211 -21.45 2.39 -11.60
CA LEU A 211 -20.26 3.19 -11.28
C LEU A 211 -20.52 4.17 -10.12
N ARG A 212 -21.67 4.84 -10.13
CA ARG A 212 -22.09 5.77 -9.08
C ARG A 212 -22.34 5.05 -7.76
N ALA A 213 -22.98 3.88 -7.79
CA ALA A 213 -23.23 3.06 -6.62
C ALA A 213 -21.92 2.53 -6.01
N GLU A 214 -21.02 1.98 -6.83
CA GLU A 214 -19.71 1.50 -6.39
C GLU A 214 -18.89 2.65 -5.77
N HIS A 215 -18.88 3.84 -6.38
CA HIS A 215 -18.17 4.98 -5.81
C HIS A 215 -18.71 5.37 -4.43
N ALA A 216 -20.03 5.46 -4.28
CA ALA A 216 -20.65 5.77 -3.00
C ALA A 216 -20.33 4.72 -1.93
N GLU A 217 -20.29 3.43 -2.31
CA GLU A 217 -19.88 2.36 -1.42
C GLU A 217 -18.41 2.51 -0.99
N ARG A 218 -17.49 2.70 -1.94
CA ARG A 218 -16.06 2.85 -1.69
C ARG A 218 -15.71 4.03 -0.79
N MET A 219 -16.46 5.14 -0.88
CA MET A 219 -16.31 6.28 0.04
C MET A 219 -16.54 5.93 1.52
N THR A 220 -17.17 4.78 1.82
CA THR A 220 -17.39 4.31 3.20
C THR A 220 -16.28 3.40 3.72
N TRP A 221 -15.39 2.92 2.85
CA TRP A 221 -14.47 1.82 3.17
C TRP A 221 -13.44 2.21 4.23
N LEU A 222 -12.80 3.38 4.13
CA LEU A 222 -11.86 3.83 5.16
C LEU A 222 -12.55 3.96 6.52
N ALA A 223 -13.74 4.60 6.57
CA ALA A 223 -14.49 4.74 7.81
C ALA A 223 -14.91 3.38 8.40
N ARG A 224 -15.23 2.40 7.55
CA ARG A 224 -15.52 1.02 7.99
C ARG A 224 -14.27 0.32 8.51
N GLY A 225 -13.14 0.45 7.81
CA GLY A 225 -11.84 -0.09 8.22
C GLY A 225 -11.39 0.46 9.57
N LEU A 226 -11.46 1.78 9.77
CA LEU A 226 -11.07 2.43 11.02
C LEU A 226 -11.98 2.09 12.21
N ARG A 227 -13.19 1.56 11.98
CA ARG A 227 -14.06 1.03 13.06
C ARG A 227 -13.70 -0.40 13.45
N ARG A 228 -12.92 -1.11 12.64
CA ARG A 228 -12.44 -2.46 12.98
C ARG A 228 -11.39 -2.30 14.07
N VAL A 229 -11.68 -2.85 15.24
CA VAL A 229 -10.69 -3.02 16.32
C VAL A 229 -10.09 -4.41 16.15
N PRO A 230 -8.79 -4.55 15.85
CA PRO A 230 -8.14 -5.84 15.84
C PRO A 230 -8.34 -6.54 17.20
N ARG A 231 -8.55 -7.85 17.16
CA ARG A 231 -8.64 -8.71 18.34
C ARG A 231 -7.49 -9.70 18.29
N THR A 232 -6.29 -9.17 18.28
CA THR A 232 -5.09 -9.99 18.12
C THR A 232 -4.92 -10.88 19.34
N ASP A 233 -4.81 -12.19 19.10
CA ASP A 233 -4.40 -13.15 20.12
C ASP A 233 -2.88 -13.04 20.29
N TRP A 234 -2.46 -12.12 21.18
CA TRP A 234 -1.05 -11.90 21.45
C TRP A 234 -0.34 -13.13 22.03
N THR A 235 -1.06 -14.07 22.64
CA THR A 235 -0.46 -15.32 23.13
C THR A 235 -0.09 -16.21 21.94
N ALA A 236 -1.01 -16.39 20.98
CA ALA A 236 -0.75 -17.14 19.77
C ALA A 236 0.34 -16.51 18.90
N VAL A 237 0.32 -15.17 18.73
CA VAL A 237 1.36 -14.44 18.00
C VAL A 237 2.73 -14.60 18.65
N ARG A 238 2.83 -14.53 19.99
CA ARG A 238 4.09 -14.77 20.71
C ARG A 238 4.61 -16.19 20.51
N ALA A 239 3.75 -17.19 20.64
CA ALA A 239 4.12 -18.59 20.43
C ALA A 239 4.66 -18.80 19.01
N GLY A 240 3.94 -18.30 18.00
CA GLY A 240 4.38 -18.40 16.61
C GLY A 240 5.66 -17.61 16.31
N ALA A 241 5.79 -16.41 16.86
CA ALA A 241 7.00 -15.59 16.70
C ALA A 241 8.23 -16.30 17.29
N MET A 242 8.07 -16.99 18.43
CA MET A 242 9.13 -17.82 19.00
C MET A 242 9.48 -18.99 18.09
N GLU A 243 8.50 -19.73 17.57
CA GLU A 243 8.73 -20.86 16.66
C GLU A 243 9.45 -20.44 15.38
N LEU A 244 9.02 -19.33 14.77
CA LEU A 244 9.61 -18.78 13.54
C LEU A 244 11.06 -18.29 13.77
N ARG A 245 11.39 -17.79 14.98
CA ARG A 245 12.70 -17.17 15.30
C ARG A 245 13.70 -18.08 16.03
N GLN A 246 13.27 -19.15 16.71
CA GLN A 246 14.20 -20.07 17.38
C GLN A 246 15.19 -20.58 16.33
N GLY A 247 16.49 -20.31 16.50
CA GLY A 247 17.54 -20.56 15.48
C GLY A 247 18.58 -19.46 15.39
N LEU A 248 18.28 -18.26 15.86
CA LEU A 248 19.25 -17.19 16.11
C LEU A 248 19.92 -17.37 17.49
N THR A 249 20.53 -18.52 17.75
CA THR A 249 21.50 -18.61 18.84
C THR A 249 22.80 -18.03 18.32
N VAL A 250 23.24 -16.93 18.94
CA VAL A 250 24.51 -16.24 18.71
C VAL A 250 25.62 -17.29 18.58
N ARG A 251 26.27 -17.36 17.40
CA ARG A 251 27.63 -17.89 17.34
C ARG A 251 28.51 -16.80 17.95
N GLU A 252 28.99 -17.05 19.15
CA GLU A 252 30.11 -16.32 19.77
C GLU A 252 31.37 -16.43 18.91
#